data_AF-A0A7M7JNR4-F1
#
_entry.id   AF-A0A7M7JNR4-F1
#
_cell.length_a   1.000
_cell.length_b   1.000
_cell.length_c   1.000
_cell.angle_alpha   90.00
_cell.angle_beta   90.00
_cell.angle_gamma   90.00
#
_symmetry.space_group_name_H-M   'P 1'
#
loop_
_entity.id
_entity.type
_entity.pdbx_description
1 polymer ?
#
loop_
_entity_poly.entity_id
_entity_poly.type
_entity_poly.pdbx_seq_one_letter_code
_entity_poly.pdbx_strand_id
1 'polypeptide(L)'
;MQEDNVGPQWAALKPLEKDHSISIGPLQEFLQSDKLKNAKKFVRTEPLGVACPYRAQLWADICCYHAKVPHSGSFYVNTAGSDNMATMSSLPAFVDPIFADDYWLNDAAKGRLIRILNTLAASYSHVLYAPLLYPATALLLHYLPHVEVYKAICSLMESHRVHHMDQTPNMYTRSTLTFQRLTKKLSPKTFKWIEKSLSAKNEEVSVFFLTWPLWLFRGLPVAYLIRVFDNYLLEGTRALYRSCLLILVLYSQYGSTSPPALNTPKDSNGTMMDSNAFGDRGILQRRSLRDRLRRSLRKSARATPKVRRRFEAAASMLDGLTLFVRNALPTMVSEAQFVEKAFSIRGFSSKLLSNLAKFDAAEIQQISGKLPIKISSREIIVKQMDLSTLDVAVLYYVSEIKSSIASQTQLERLWPHLPSRFTVVKPYIIFSSNEHGTSLRNFLHMVDEVEPLIILIKTTEAEIFGAFCSSAWGERKHERKFFGTGETFVFTFEKGDTIKVFKWIGYGASCNMNLSAGQQLFQCAMDGLDIGCGALHILPDMNTGRTDKSATFDNEPLSQGKEFGILTVEAVAFE
;
A
#
# COMPACT_ATOMS: atom_id res chain seq x y z
N MET A 1 18.42 -16.29 26.80
CA MET A 1 17.11 -16.15 26.15
C MET A 1 16.81 -14.66 26.12
N GLN A 2 16.76 -14.02 24.95
CA GLN A 2 16.45 -12.59 24.84
C GLN A 2 14.96 -12.44 24.56
N GLU A 3 14.26 -11.72 25.44
CA GLU A 3 12.80 -11.53 25.45
C GLU A 3 12.24 -10.73 24.26
N ASP A 4 13.09 -10.25 23.34
CA ASP A 4 12.65 -9.34 22.26
C ASP A 4 12.52 -9.99 20.87
N ASN A 5 12.93 -11.25 20.72
CA ASN A 5 12.91 -11.97 19.45
C ASN A 5 11.62 -12.75 19.28
N VAL A 6 10.58 -12.09 18.76
CA VAL A 6 9.43 -12.80 18.17
C VAL A 6 9.84 -13.34 16.80
N GLY A 7 10.73 -14.34 16.82
CA GLY A 7 11.08 -15.16 15.67
C GLY A 7 9.94 -16.12 15.30
N PRO A 8 10.00 -16.72 14.12
CA PRO A 8 8.92 -17.54 13.54
C PRO A 8 8.71 -18.87 14.29
N GLN A 9 7.50 -19.44 14.20
CA GLN A 9 7.13 -20.76 14.74
C GLN A 9 7.99 -21.94 14.21
N TRP A 10 8.88 -21.74 13.22
CA TRP A 10 9.87 -22.74 12.82
C TRP A 10 11.08 -22.85 13.76
N ALA A 11 11.17 -22.05 14.83
CA ALA A 11 12.03 -22.39 15.97
C ALA A 11 11.68 -23.76 16.61
N ALA A 12 10.57 -24.38 16.18
CA ALA A 12 10.21 -25.77 16.46
C ALA A 12 10.71 -26.80 15.41
N LEU A 13 11.48 -26.40 14.38
CA LEU A 13 12.31 -27.35 13.64
C LEU A 13 13.49 -27.69 14.55
N LYS A 14 13.58 -28.97 14.94
CA LYS A 14 14.67 -29.52 15.75
C LYS A 14 15.99 -28.87 15.29
N PRO A 15 16.85 -28.40 16.22
CA PRO A 15 18.18 -28.00 15.85
C PRO A 15 18.76 -29.14 15.02
N LEU A 16 19.10 -28.87 13.75
CA LEU A 16 20.12 -29.67 13.10
C LEU A 16 21.28 -29.65 14.10
N GLU A 17 21.69 -30.86 14.50
CA GLU A 17 22.77 -31.11 15.45
C GLU A 17 23.80 -30.02 15.30
N LYS A 18 24.14 -29.34 16.41
CA LYS A 18 25.09 -28.23 16.44
C LYS A 18 26.26 -28.56 15.50
N ASP A 19 26.24 -28.00 14.29
CA ASP A 19 27.34 -28.20 13.37
C ASP A 19 28.41 -27.23 13.84
N HIS A 20 29.30 -27.72 14.72
CA HIS A 20 30.33 -26.94 15.41
C HIS A 20 31.39 -26.34 14.45
N SER A 21 31.12 -26.32 13.15
CA SER A 21 32.10 -26.07 12.09
C SER A 21 32.06 -24.66 11.50
N ILE A 22 30.96 -23.91 11.66
CA ILE A 22 30.80 -22.60 10.99
C ILE A 22 31.16 -21.47 11.97
N SER A 23 32.18 -20.68 11.64
CA SER A 23 32.52 -19.41 12.30
C SER A 23 32.42 -18.26 11.30
N ILE A 24 31.80 -17.15 11.72
CA ILE A 24 31.73 -15.92 10.90
C ILE A 24 32.94 -14.99 11.09
N GLY A 25 33.88 -15.34 11.99
CA GLY A 25 35.10 -14.57 12.22
C GLY A 25 35.88 -14.25 10.93
N PRO A 26 36.08 -15.19 10.00
CA PRO A 26 36.74 -14.90 8.73
C PRO A 26 36.03 -13.82 7.91
N LEU A 27 34.70 -13.79 7.91
CA LEU A 27 33.94 -12.76 7.20
C LEU A 27 34.21 -11.38 7.82
N GLN A 28 34.19 -11.27 9.15
CA GLN A 28 34.47 -10.02 9.86
C GLN A 28 35.87 -9.50 9.54
N GLU A 29 36.88 -10.36 9.57
CA GLU A 29 38.25 -10.02 9.17
C GLU A 29 38.33 -9.54 7.72
N PHE A 30 37.61 -10.21 6.81
CA PHE A 30 37.59 -9.82 5.41
C PHE A 30 36.91 -8.46 5.20
N LEU A 31 35.81 -8.17 5.92
CA LEU A 31 35.13 -6.88 5.83
C LEU A 31 35.97 -5.75 6.44
N GLN A 32 36.57 -5.98 7.62
CA GLN A 32 37.46 -5.02 8.28
C GLN A 32 38.71 -4.71 7.44
N SER A 33 39.25 -5.73 6.76
CA SER A 33 40.43 -5.59 5.89
C SER A 33 40.09 -5.19 4.45
N ASP A 34 38.84 -4.86 4.14
CA ASP A 34 38.34 -4.54 2.78
C ASP A 34 38.65 -5.64 1.72
N LYS A 35 38.84 -6.90 2.17
CA LYS A 35 39.10 -8.08 1.32
C LYS A 35 37.80 -8.61 0.72
N LEU A 36 37.09 -7.76 -0.01
CA LEU A 36 35.75 -8.03 -0.53
C LEU A 36 35.66 -9.29 -1.41
N LYS A 37 36.71 -9.66 -2.15
CA LYS A 37 36.74 -10.91 -2.92
C LYS A 37 36.61 -12.15 -2.03
N ASN A 38 37.25 -12.13 -0.87
CA ASN A 38 37.24 -13.23 0.10
C ASN A 38 35.89 -13.27 0.82
N ALA A 39 35.36 -12.11 1.24
CA ALA A 39 34.01 -12.00 1.80
C ALA A 39 32.95 -12.56 0.85
N LYS A 40 33.02 -12.21 -0.44
CA LYS A 40 32.11 -12.75 -1.48
C LYS A 40 32.26 -14.26 -1.66
N LYS A 41 33.49 -14.79 -1.62
CA LYS A 41 33.72 -16.24 -1.71
C LYS A 41 33.06 -16.93 -0.52
N PHE A 42 33.33 -16.44 0.70
CA PHE A 42 32.75 -16.96 1.93
C PHE A 42 31.22 -17.00 1.88
N VAL A 43 30.56 -15.86 1.59
CA VAL A 43 29.08 -15.78 1.55
C VAL A 43 28.46 -16.74 0.53
N ARG A 44 29.17 -17.08 -0.55
CA ARG A 44 28.67 -17.99 -1.60
C ARG A 44 28.90 -19.46 -1.30
N THR A 45 30.03 -19.80 -0.68
CA THR A 45 30.45 -21.20 -0.50
C THR A 45 30.06 -21.78 0.83
N GLU A 46 30.00 -20.96 1.88
CA GLU A 46 29.64 -21.44 3.21
C GLU A 46 28.19 -21.93 3.25
N PRO A 47 27.89 -23.03 3.98
CA PRO A 47 26.57 -23.61 4.09
C PRO A 47 25.68 -22.79 5.05
N LEU A 48 25.44 -21.53 4.71
CA LEU A 48 24.63 -20.58 5.48
C LEU A 48 23.12 -20.87 5.29
N GLY A 49 22.65 -22.04 5.74
CA GLY A 49 21.24 -22.44 5.66
C GLY A 49 20.30 -21.58 6.52
N VAL A 50 18.98 -21.69 6.34
CA VAL A 50 17.95 -20.82 6.97
C VAL A 50 18.07 -20.69 8.49
N ALA A 51 18.52 -21.75 9.16
CA ALA A 51 18.69 -21.81 10.62
C ALA A 51 20.11 -21.45 11.12
N CYS A 52 21.00 -20.93 10.25
CA CYS A 52 22.35 -20.52 10.65
C CYS A 52 22.31 -19.60 11.89
N PRO A 53 22.95 -19.99 13.01
CA PRO A 53 22.84 -19.27 14.28
C PRO A 53 23.53 -17.90 14.25
N TYR A 54 24.47 -17.70 13.33
CA TYR A 54 25.23 -16.46 13.20
C TYR A 54 24.63 -15.46 12.21
N ARG A 55 23.44 -15.74 11.64
CA ARG A 55 22.86 -14.90 10.59
C ARG A 55 22.59 -13.47 11.04
N ALA A 56 22.10 -13.27 12.26
CA ALA A 56 21.86 -11.95 12.80
C ALA A 56 23.13 -11.09 12.75
N GLN A 57 24.24 -11.64 13.25
CA GLN A 57 25.54 -10.96 13.24
C GLN A 57 26.08 -10.80 11.81
N LEU A 58 26.01 -11.84 10.99
CA LEU A 58 26.46 -11.82 9.60
C LEU A 58 25.78 -10.71 8.79
N TRP A 59 24.46 -10.57 8.90
CA TRP A 59 23.70 -9.52 8.22
C TRP A 59 24.00 -8.13 8.79
N ALA A 60 24.11 -8.00 10.12
CA ALA A 60 24.50 -6.74 10.75
C ALA A 60 25.87 -6.26 10.27
N ASP A 61 26.87 -7.14 10.26
CA ASP A 61 28.25 -6.81 9.85
C ASP A 61 28.32 -6.39 8.38
N ILE A 62 27.63 -7.12 7.49
CA ILE A 62 27.57 -6.77 6.06
C ILE A 62 26.89 -5.41 5.87
N CYS A 63 25.75 -5.16 6.51
CA CYS A 63 25.06 -3.87 6.38
C CYS A 63 25.91 -2.72 6.93
N CYS A 64 26.57 -2.93 8.08
CA CYS A 64 27.48 -1.96 8.69
C CYS A 64 28.67 -1.63 7.78
N TYR A 65 29.24 -2.64 7.10
CA TYR A 65 30.31 -2.43 6.11
C TYR A 65 29.90 -1.49 4.95
N HIS A 66 28.60 -1.44 4.62
CA HIS A 66 28.05 -0.55 3.60
C HIS A 66 27.71 0.86 4.11
N ALA A 67 27.67 1.09 5.41
CA ALA A 67 27.32 2.36 6.02
C ALA A 67 28.36 3.44 5.69
N LYS A 68 27.89 4.63 5.32
CA LYS A 68 28.75 5.81 5.12
C LYS A 68 29.16 6.42 6.47
N VAL A 69 28.23 6.45 7.42
CA VAL A 69 28.40 6.93 8.79
C VAL A 69 27.69 5.93 9.72
N PRO A 70 28.24 5.60 10.90
CA PRO A 70 27.54 4.76 11.86
C PRO A 70 26.19 5.37 12.26
N HIS A 71 25.11 4.59 12.15
CA HIS A 71 23.78 5.03 12.55
C HIS A 71 23.53 4.70 14.03
N SER A 72 23.24 5.71 14.85
CA SER A 72 22.98 5.55 16.29
C SER A 72 21.66 4.84 16.60
N GLY A 73 20.70 4.84 15.67
CA GLY A 73 19.33 4.35 15.89
C GLY A 73 18.48 5.25 16.80
N SER A 74 19.07 6.31 17.38
CA SER A 74 18.39 7.20 18.32
C SER A 74 17.21 7.93 17.68
N PHE A 75 17.35 8.37 16.43
CA PHE A 75 16.25 8.97 15.68
C PHE A 75 15.05 8.02 15.59
N TYR A 76 15.29 6.74 15.25
CA TYR A 76 14.23 5.75 15.21
C TYR A 76 13.64 5.51 16.59
N VAL A 77 14.43 5.33 17.64
CA VAL A 77 13.89 5.11 19.01
C VAL A 77 13.02 6.30 19.45
N ASN A 78 13.49 7.52 19.26
CA ASN A 78 12.78 8.74 19.66
C ASN A 78 11.49 8.95 18.84
N THR A 79 11.55 8.69 17.53
CA THR A 79 10.41 8.87 16.63
C THR A 79 9.38 7.75 16.80
N ALA A 80 9.84 6.50 16.90
CA ALA A 80 9.02 5.30 17.04
C ALA A 80 8.35 5.15 18.42
N GLY A 81 8.87 5.85 19.44
CA GLY A 81 8.29 5.95 20.78
C GLY A 81 7.29 7.10 20.94
N SER A 82 7.10 7.96 19.93
CA SER A 82 6.06 8.99 19.97
C SER A 82 4.67 8.39 19.70
N ASP A 83 3.63 8.86 20.41
CA ASP A 83 2.24 8.38 20.28
C ASP A 83 1.72 8.42 18.84
N ASN A 84 2.22 9.37 18.05
CA ASN A 84 1.88 9.57 16.64
C ASN A 84 2.40 8.45 15.71
N MET A 85 3.50 7.77 16.04
CA MET A 85 4.09 6.70 15.22
C MET A 85 3.79 5.30 15.77
N ALA A 86 3.41 5.20 17.05
CA ALA A 86 2.99 3.96 17.68
C ALA A 86 1.63 3.45 17.17
N THR A 87 0.78 4.36 16.66
CA THR A 87 -0.58 4.09 16.19
C THR A 87 -0.70 3.98 14.66
N MET A 88 0.36 4.26 13.90
CA MET A 88 0.34 4.19 12.43
C MET A 88 0.25 2.74 11.92
N SER A 89 -0.85 2.43 11.24
CA SER A 89 -1.06 1.16 10.53
C SER A 89 -0.85 1.26 9.02
N SER A 90 -0.58 2.46 8.51
CA SER A 90 -0.43 2.76 7.09
C SER A 90 1.03 2.67 6.62
N LEU A 91 1.27 2.02 5.49
CA LEU A 91 2.51 2.03 4.72
C LEU A 91 2.79 3.38 4.03
N PRO A 92 4.07 3.78 3.89
CA PRO A 92 4.45 4.96 3.14
C PRO A 92 4.16 4.88 1.63
N ALA A 93 4.00 6.06 1.04
CA ALA A 93 3.88 6.35 -0.39
C ALA A 93 4.78 5.53 -1.33
N PHE A 94 6.06 5.43 -0.97
CA PHE A 94 7.08 4.79 -1.81
C PHE A 94 6.98 3.27 -1.84
N VAL A 95 6.14 2.67 -0.99
CA VAL A 95 5.92 1.22 -0.93
C VAL A 95 4.86 0.84 -1.95
N ASP A 96 5.22 -0.03 -2.88
CA ASP A 96 4.27 -0.64 -3.79
C ASP A 96 3.76 -1.98 -3.22
N PRO A 97 2.45 -2.10 -2.92
CA PRO A 97 1.89 -3.30 -2.28
C PRO A 97 2.07 -4.60 -3.07
N ILE A 98 2.40 -4.54 -4.37
CA ILE A 98 2.73 -5.75 -5.14
C ILE A 98 4.01 -6.42 -4.65
N PHE A 99 4.96 -5.66 -4.09
CA PHE A 99 6.23 -6.16 -3.54
C PHE A 99 6.19 -6.32 -2.02
N ALA A 100 5.13 -5.84 -1.37
CA ALA A 100 4.92 -5.99 0.06
C ALA A 100 4.55 -7.43 0.42
N ASP A 101 5.55 -8.21 0.86
CA ASP A 101 5.37 -9.54 1.45
C ASP A 101 5.83 -9.53 2.90
N ASP A 102 4.95 -9.94 3.79
CA ASP A 102 5.20 -9.99 5.24
C ASP A 102 5.88 -11.31 5.64
N TYR A 103 6.01 -12.24 4.69
CA TYR A 103 6.56 -13.56 4.93
C TYR A 103 5.86 -14.24 6.11
N TRP A 104 6.62 -14.58 7.15
CA TRP A 104 6.12 -15.23 8.36
C TRP A 104 6.24 -14.30 9.59
N LEU A 105 6.24 -12.98 9.39
CA LEU A 105 6.21 -12.04 10.50
C LEU A 105 4.88 -12.19 11.26
N ASN A 106 4.96 -12.24 12.59
CA ASN A 106 3.80 -12.11 13.46
C ASN A 106 3.32 -10.66 13.50
N ASP A 107 2.15 -10.41 14.10
CA ASP A 107 1.52 -9.09 14.07
C ASP A 107 2.33 -8.02 14.80
N ALA A 108 3.03 -8.38 15.89
CA ALA A 108 3.96 -7.46 16.56
C ALA A 108 5.12 -7.05 15.65
N ALA A 109 5.70 -8.00 14.90
CA ALA A 109 6.77 -7.74 13.95
C ALA A 109 6.29 -6.97 12.70
N LYS A 110 5.05 -7.19 12.26
CA LYS A 110 4.41 -6.36 11.20
C LYS A 110 4.23 -4.91 11.66
N GLY A 111 3.79 -4.68 12.91
CA GLY A 111 3.72 -3.34 13.48
C GLY A 111 5.09 -2.66 13.48
N ARG A 112 6.15 -3.39 13.84
CA ARG A 112 7.53 -2.90 13.79
C ARG A 112 7.99 -2.58 12.36
N LEU A 113 7.65 -3.43 11.39
CA LEU A 113 7.94 -3.20 9.96
C LEU A 113 7.32 -1.88 9.47
N ILE A 114 6.02 -1.68 9.72
CA ILE A 114 5.29 -0.47 9.33
C ILE A 114 5.94 0.76 9.97
N ARG A 115 6.28 0.67 11.27
CA ARG A 115 6.92 1.76 12.01
C ARG A 115 8.31 2.12 11.46
N ILE A 116 9.14 1.13 11.13
CA ILE A 116 10.44 1.36 10.47
C ILE A 116 10.25 2.10 9.16
N LEU A 117 9.32 1.64 8.31
CA LEU A 117 9.08 2.26 7.00
C LEU A 117 8.57 3.70 7.13
N ASN A 118 7.65 4.00 8.05
CA ASN A 118 7.18 5.37 8.28
C ASN A 118 8.25 6.29 8.88
N THR A 119 9.10 5.75 9.75
CA THR A 119 10.26 6.51 10.25
C THR A 119 11.22 6.86 9.11
N LEU A 120 11.45 5.93 8.18
CA LEU A 120 12.24 6.17 6.99
C LEU A 120 11.57 7.21 6.08
N ALA A 121 10.25 7.19 5.94
CA ALA A 121 9.52 8.21 5.17
C ALA A 121 9.69 9.62 5.74
N ALA A 122 9.70 9.75 7.06
CA ALA A 122 9.98 11.01 7.73
C ALA A 122 11.44 11.47 7.56
N SER A 123 12.40 10.52 7.56
CA SER A 123 13.83 10.82 7.49
C SER A 123 14.35 11.05 6.05
N TYR A 124 13.77 10.36 5.07
CA TYR A 124 14.22 10.30 3.69
C TYR A 124 13.13 10.80 2.73
N SER A 125 12.78 12.09 2.82
CA SER A 125 11.73 12.72 2.00
C SER A 125 11.96 12.67 0.48
N HIS A 126 13.19 12.39 0.04
CA HIS A 126 13.55 12.21 -1.37
C HIS A 126 13.18 10.82 -1.93
N VAL A 127 12.78 9.87 -1.09
CA VAL A 127 12.41 8.52 -1.51
C VAL A 127 10.96 8.55 -2.01
N LEU A 128 10.80 8.38 -3.32
CA LEU A 128 9.51 8.46 -4.01
C LEU A 128 8.98 7.08 -4.41
N TYR A 129 9.85 6.10 -4.62
CA TYR A 129 9.46 4.74 -5.01
C TYR A 129 10.59 3.75 -4.73
N ALA A 130 10.34 2.77 -3.85
CA ALA A 130 11.37 1.85 -3.36
C ALA A 130 10.85 0.40 -3.22
N PRO A 131 10.72 -0.35 -4.33
CA PRO A 131 10.05 -1.65 -4.34
C PRO A 131 10.80 -2.76 -3.57
N LEU A 132 12.10 -2.59 -3.34
CA LEU A 132 12.91 -3.53 -2.55
C LEU A 132 12.93 -3.22 -1.06
N LEU A 133 12.49 -2.02 -0.65
CA LEU A 133 12.61 -1.55 0.73
C LEU A 133 11.74 -2.38 1.68
N TYR A 134 10.50 -2.65 1.30
CA TYR A 134 9.60 -3.50 2.08
C TYR A 134 10.11 -4.94 2.25
N PRO A 135 10.34 -5.72 1.18
CA PRO A 135 10.72 -7.13 1.34
C PRO A 135 12.07 -7.27 2.05
N ALA A 136 13.02 -6.36 1.83
CA ALA A 136 14.29 -6.39 2.57
C ALA A 136 14.11 -6.10 4.07
N THR A 137 13.30 -5.10 4.42
CA THR A 137 13.03 -4.77 5.83
C THR A 137 12.32 -5.93 6.53
N ALA A 138 11.34 -6.56 5.86
CA ALA A 138 10.63 -7.72 6.38
C ALA A 138 11.55 -8.93 6.58
N LEU A 139 12.45 -9.22 5.63
CA LEU A 139 13.44 -10.28 5.77
C LEU A 139 14.42 -10.00 6.92
N LEU A 140 14.95 -8.79 7.03
CA LEU A 140 15.86 -8.41 8.12
C LEU A 140 15.20 -8.57 9.49
N LEU A 141 13.92 -8.23 9.65
CA LEU A 141 13.15 -8.39 10.89
C LEU A 141 13.01 -9.85 11.36
N HIS A 142 13.23 -10.83 10.49
CA HIS A 142 13.25 -12.23 10.91
C HIS A 142 14.49 -12.60 11.74
N TYR A 143 15.58 -11.84 11.61
CA TYR A 143 16.88 -12.20 12.20
C TYR A 143 17.48 -11.10 13.08
N LEU A 144 17.11 -9.83 12.87
CA LEU A 144 17.65 -8.72 13.63
C LEU A 144 16.58 -8.03 14.48
N PRO A 145 16.97 -7.49 15.65
CA PRO A 145 16.14 -6.56 16.41
C PRO A 145 15.75 -5.35 15.55
N HIS A 146 14.55 -4.81 15.75
CA HIS A 146 14.00 -3.77 14.88
C HIS A 146 14.85 -2.48 14.79
N VAL A 147 15.62 -2.13 15.83
CA VAL A 147 16.54 -0.99 15.80
C VAL A 147 17.72 -1.27 14.86
N GLU A 148 18.27 -2.49 14.92
CA GLU A 148 19.35 -2.92 14.02
C GLU A 148 18.85 -3.05 12.58
N VAL A 149 17.59 -3.46 12.38
CA VAL A 149 16.96 -3.41 11.04
C VAL A 149 16.91 -1.99 10.50
N TYR A 150 16.48 -1.01 11.30
CA TYR A 150 16.46 0.39 10.86
C TYR A 150 17.86 0.88 10.45
N LYS A 151 18.89 0.62 11.27
CA LYS A 151 20.28 0.97 10.95
C LYS A 151 20.78 0.29 9.68
N ALA A 152 20.48 -1.01 9.54
CA ALA A 152 20.82 -1.78 8.35
C ALA A 152 20.20 -1.18 7.10
N ILE A 153 18.90 -0.89 7.12
CA ILE A 153 18.20 -0.30 5.96
C ILE A 153 18.75 1.09 5.61
N CYS A 154 19.02 1.95 6.59
CA CYS A 154 19.68 3.24 6.33
C CYS A 154 21.03 3.04 5.61
N SER A 155 21.84 2.10 6.11
CA SER A 155 23.14 1.76 5.51
C SER A 155 23.02 1.28 4.07
N LEU A 156 22.00 0.47 3.75
CA LEU A 156 21.75 -0.02 2.39
C LEU A 156 21.26 1.09 1.45
N MET A 157 20.41 2.00 1.93
CA MET A 157 19.87 3.13 1.16
C MET A 157 20.96 4.18 0.84
N GLU A 158 21.85 4.45 1.79
CA GLU A 158 22.90 5.47 1.65
C GLU A 158 24.23 4.91 1.11
N SER A 159 24.27 3.62 0.78
CA SER A 159 25.53 2.97 0.41
C SER A 159 26.13 3.58 -0.86
N HIS A 160 27.40 3.94 -0.77
CA HIS A 160 28.21 4.42 -1.90
C HIS A 160 29.07 3.30 -2.51
N ARG A 161 29.21 2.17 -1.81
CA ARG A 161 30.05 1.04 -2.25
C ARG A 161 29.36 0.23 -3.36
N VAL A 162 28.09 -0.07 -3.17
CA VAL A 162 27.25 -0.81 -4.12
C VAL A 162 25.81 -0.30 -4.06
N HIS A 163 25.12 -0.35 -5.19
CA HIS A 163 23.71 0.02 -5.27
C HIS A 163 22.83 -1.13 -4.78
N HIS A 164 22.01 -0.89 -3.74
CA HIS A 164 21.09 -1.88 -3.19
C HIS A 164 19.66 -1.65 -3.68
N MET A 165 19.16 -0.41 -3.57
CA MET A 165 17.76 -0.10 -3.76
C MET A 165 17.55 1.15 -4.59
N ASP A 166 16.64 1.04 -5.56
CA ASP A 166 16.11 2.20 -6.25
C ASP A 166 15.19 2.99 -5.29
N GLN A 167 15.26 4.32 -5.35
CA GLN A 167 14.52 5.22 -4.46
C GLN A 167 13.55 6.14 -5.21
N THR A 168 13.58 6.10 -6.56
CA THR A 168 12.67 6.87 -7.42
C THR A 168 12.14 6.01 -8.57
N PRO A 169 10.98 6.36 -9.17
CA PRO A 169 10.43 5.62 -10.32
C PRO A 169 11.40 5.55 -11.52
N ASN A 170 12.14 6.62 -11.75
CA ASN A 170 13.15 6.70 -12.82
C ASN A 170 14.34 5.78 -12.55
N MET A 171 14.81 5.68 -11.30
CA MET A 171 15.87 4.73 -10.92
C MET A 171 15.39 3.29 -11.15
N TYR A 172 14.19 2.95 -10.69
CA TYR A 172 13.65 1.60 -10.86
C TYR A 172 13.46 1.21 -12.32
N THR A 173 12.94 2.15 -13.13
CA THR A 173 12.79 1.95 -14.57
C THR A 173 14.15 1.72 -15.22
N ARG A 174 15.15 2.56 -14.91
CA ARG A 174 16.53 2.41 -15.42
C ARG A 174 17.13 1.06 -15.03
N SER A 175 17.01 0.67 -13.78
CA SER A 175 17.49 -0.62 -13.25
C SER A 175 16.83 -1.79 -13.98
N THR A 176 15.51 -1.74 -14.17
CA THR A 176 14.75 -2.77 -14.89
C THR A 176 15.18 -2.90 -16.34
N LEU A 177 15.26 -1.78 -17.07
CA LEU A 177 15.67 -1.82 -18.48
C LEU A 177 17.13 -2.23 -18.63
N THR A 178 17.99 -1.86 -17.68
CA THR A 178 19.37 -2.34 -17.63
C THR A 178 19.40 -3.86 -17.54
N PHE A 179 18.57 -4.44 -16.68
CA PHE A 179 18.44 -5.90 -16.53
C PHE A 179 17.85 -6.58 -17.78
N GLN A 180 16.87 -5.96 -18.44
CA GLN A 180 16.34 -6.43 -19.72
C GLN A 180 17.43 -6.46 -20.82
N ARG A 181 18.18 -5.37 -20.99
CA ARG A 181 19.30 -5.28 -21.94
C ARG A 181 20.41 -6.28 -21.59
N LEU A 182 20.67 -6.47 -20.30
CA LEU A 182 21.63 -7.45 -19.81
C LEU A 182 21.21 -8.88 -20.16
N THR A 183 19.94 -9.22 -19.97
CA THR A 183 19.39 -10.54 -20.33
C THR A 183 19.52 -10.78 -21.83
N LYS A 184 19.19 -9.78 -22.67
CA LYS A 184 19.37 -9.84 -24.13
C LYS A 184 20.83 -10.10 -24.53
N LYS A 185 21.78 -9.50 -23.81
CA LYS A 185 23.21 -9.62 -24.11
C LYS A 185 23.84 -10.91 -23.60
N LEU A 186 23.54 -11.32 -22.37
CA LEU A 186 24.17 -12.48 -21.74
C LEU A 186 23.47 -13.80 -22.07
N SER A 187 22.16 -13.79 -22.29
CA SER A 187 21.39 -14.96 -22.72
C SER A 187 20.42 -14.63 -23.86
N PRO A 188 20.94 -14.40 -25.09
CA PRO A 188 20.11 -14.04 -26.23
C PRO A 188 19.09 -15.13 -26.59
N LYS A 189 19.40 -16.41 -26.34
CA LYS A 189 18.47 -17.53 -26.56
C LYS A 189 17.25 -17.41 -25.63
N THR A 190 17.49 -17.22 -24.33
CA THR A 190 16.42 -17.00 -23.34
C THR A 190 15.63 -15.74 -23.66
N PHE A 191 16.30 -14.64 -24.02
CA PHE A 191 15.61 -13.40 -24.36
C PHE A 191 14.70 -13.54 -25.58
N LYS A 192 15.17 -14.17 -26.66
CA LYS A 192 14.34 -14.47 -27.84
C LYS A 192 13.16 -15.38 -27.50
N TRP A 193 13.35 -16.34 -26.60
CA TRP A 193 12.26 -17.17 -26.10
C TRP A 193 11.21 -16.33 -25.36
N ILE A 194 11.61 -15.40 -24.49
CA ILE A 194 10.70 -14.44 -23.83
C ILE A 194 9.96 -13.58 -24.86
N GLU A 195 10.67 -13.00 -25.83
CA GLU A 195 10.07 -12.19 -26.91
C GLU A 195 9.01 -12.98 -27.71
N LYS A 196 9.29 -14.25 -28.00
CA LYS A 196 8.36 -15.15 -28.70
C LYS A 196 7.15 -15.50 -27.83
N SER A 197 7.37 -15.82 -26.55
CA SER A 197 6.31 -16.19 -25.60
C SER A 197 5.31 -15.06 -25.35
N LEU A 198 5.75 -13.79 -25.48
CA LEU A 198 4.90 -12.62 -25.26
C LEU A 198 4.22 -12.07 -26.53
N SER A 199 4.32 -12.71 -27.70
CA SER A 199 3.55 -12.33 -28.91
C SER A 199 3.57 -10.82 -29.30
N ALA A 200 4.77 -10.25 -29.39
CA ALA A 200 5.19 -9.05 -30.15
C ALA A 200 4.90 -7.61 -29.61
N LYS A 201 5.93 -7.02 -28.96
CA LYS A 201 6.59 -5.69 -29.14
C LYS A 201 7.50 -5.43 -27.92
N ASN A 202 8.54 -4.58 -28.04
CA ASN A 202 9.54 -4.31 -26.97
C ASN A 202 8.90 -3.83 -25.63
N GLU A 203 7.71 -3.25 -25.70
CA GLU A 203 6.97 -2.71 -24.57
C GLU A 203 6.45 -3.78 -23.58
N GLU A 204 5.93 -4.92 -24.06
CA GLU A 204 5.41 -5.99 -23.19
C GLU A 204 6.54 -6.73 -22.47
N VAL A 205 7.67 -6.89 -23.14
CA VAL A 205 8.89 -7.40 -22.53
C VAL A 205 9.30 -6.48 -21.39
N SER A 206 9.30 -5.17 -21.61
CA SER A 206 9.65 -4.19 -20.57
C SER A 206 8.71 -4.29 -19.36
N VAL A 207 7.39 -4.43 -19.58
CA VAL A 207 6.41 -4.62 -18.49
C VAL A 207 6.62 -5.92 -17.73
N PHE A 208 6.92 -7.02 -18.42
CA PHE A 208 7.28 -8.28 -17.76
C PHE A 208 8.53 -8.11 -16.88
N PHE A 209 9.57 -7.45 -17.40
CA PHE A 209 10.79 -7.18 -16.64
C PHE A 209 10.56 -6.26 -15.43
N LEU A 210 9.57 -5.34 -15.44
CA LEU A 210 9.20 -4.54 -14.25
C LEU A 210 8.72 -5.39 -13.06
N THR A 211 8.49 -6.69 -13.25
CA THR A 211 8.08 -7.60 -12.18
C THR A 211 9.24 -8.42 -11.62
N TRP A 212 10.48 -8.16 -12.05
CA TRP A 212 11.67 -8.95 -11.69
C TRP A 212 11.85 -9.19 -10.18
N PRO A 213 11.54 -8.25 -9.26
CA PRO A 213 11.68 -8.51 -7.83
C PRO A 213 10.74 -9.61 -7.34
N LEU A 214 9.54 -9.75 -7.93
CA LEU A 214 8.57 -10.77 -7.51
C LEU A 214 9.10 -12.19 -7.73
N TRP A 215 9.91 -12.39 -8.78
CA TRP A 215 10.47 -13.69 -9.11
C TRP A 215 11.37 -14.23 -8.00
N LEU A 216 11.96 -13.32 -7.21
CA LEU A 216 12.77 -13.64 -6.05
C LEU A 216 11.92 -13.60 -4.78
N PHE A 217 11.43 -12.41 -4.43
CA PHE A 217 10.90 -12.10 -3.10
C PHE A 217 9.50 -12.67 -2.83
N ARG A 218 8.78 -13.13 -3.87
CA ARG A 218 7.52 -13.89 -3.72
C ARG A 218 7.56 -15.27 -4.41
N GLY A 219 8.54 -15.48 -5.28
CA GLY A 219 8.71 -16.70 -6.06
C GLY A 219 9.53 -17.75 -5.32
N LEU A 220 10.72 -17.39 -4.83
CA LEU A 220 11.67 -18.37 -4.30
C LEU A 220 11.20 -19.00 -2.98
N PRO A 221 11.39 -20.31 -2.79
CA PRO A 221 11.28 -20.92 -1.47
C PRO A 221 12.27 -20.28 -0.49
N VAL A 222 11.94 -20.29 0.80
CA VAL A 222 12.68 -19.55 1.84
C VAL A 222 14.18 -19.86 1.85
N ALA A 223 14.58 -21.13 1.67
CA ALA A 223 15.99 -21.51 1.65
C ALA A 223 16.78 -20.82 0.54
N TYR A 224 16.19 -20.72 -0.66
CA TYR A 224 16.80 -20.02 -1.79
C TYR A 224 16.78 -18.52 -1.58
N LEU A 225 15.64 -17.98 -1.11
CA LEU A 225 15.49 -16.55 -0.87
C LEU A 225 16.52 -16.03 0.12
N ILE A 226 16.73 -16.72 1.24
CA ILE A 226 17.72 -16.35 2.26
C ILE A 226 19.14 -16.37 1.68
N ARG A 227 19.52 -17.41 0.92
CA ARG A 227 20.84 -17.49 0.29
C ARG A 227 21.05 -16.41 -0.77
N VAL A 228 20.02 -16.07 -1.55
CA VAL A 228 20.04 -14.93 -2.48
C VAL A 228 20.19 -13.61 -1.72
N PHE A 229 19.49 -13.48 -0.59
CA PHE A 229 19.52 -12.28 0.24
C PHE A 229 20.89 -12.06 0.91
N ASP A 230 21.56 -13.13 1.38
CA ASP A 230 22.94 -13.06 1.90
C ASP A 230 23.88 -12.39 0.89
N ASN A 231 23.78 -12.78 -0.39
CA ASN A 231 24.60 -12.21 -1.46
C ASN A 231 24.15 -10.80 -1.86
N TYR A 232 22.85 -10.51 -1.79
CA TYR A 232 22.31 -9.19 -2.05
C TYR A 232 22.79 -8.15 -1.04
N LEU A 233 22.82 -8.48 0.25
CA LEU A 233 23.31 -7.57 1.27
C LEU A 233 24.77 -7.16 1.04
N LEU A 234 25.60 -8.04 0.47
CA LEU A 234 27.03 -7.78 0.25
C LEU A 234 27.33 -7.16 -1.13
N GLU A 235 26.54 -7.48 -2.16
CA GLU A 235 26.85 -7.12 -3.55
C GLU A 235 25.81 -6.23 -4.22
N GLY A 236 24.72 -5.92 -3.53
CA GLY A 236 23.62 -5.09 -4.01
C GLY A 236 22.77 -5.75 -5.09
N THR A 237 22.01 -4.92 -5.82
CA THR A 237 21.05 -5.33 -6.86
C THR A 237 21.67 -6.24 -7.93
N ARG A 238 22.99 -6.15 -8.11
CA ARG A 238 23.73 -7.00 -9.03
C ARG A 238 23.64 -8.49 -8.72
N ALA A 239 23.65 -8.86 -7.43
CA ALA A 239 23.45 -10.26 -7.04
C ALA A 239 22.05 -10.73 -7.45
N LEU A 240 21.03 -9.90 -7.24
CA LEU A 240 19.66 -10.21 -7.63
C LEU A 240 19.51 -10.44 -9.13
N TYR A 241 20.14 -9.61 -9.97
CA TYR A 241 20.14 -9.81 -11.43
C TYR A 241 20.76 -11.15 -11.85
N ARG A 242 21.79 -11.64 -11.16
CA ARG A 242 22.38 -12.95 -11.44
C ARG A 242 21.38 -14.06 -11.14
N SER A 243 20.73 -14.00 -9.99
CA SER A 243 19.69 -14.95 -9.59
C SER A 243 18.49 -14.91 -10.53
N CYS A 244 17.98 -13.72 -10.89
CA CYS A 244 16.89 -13.57 -11.86
C CYS A 244 17.26 -14.10 -13.25
N LEU A 245 18.48 -13.82 -13.73
CA LEU A 245 18.94 -14.34 -15.02
C LEU A 245 19.00 -15.86 -15.03
N LEU A 246 19.51 -16.49 -13.96
CA LEU A 246 19.50 -17.93 -13.83
C LEU A 246 18.08 -18.49 -13.83
N ILE A 247 17.17 -17.87 -13.07
CA ILE A 247 15.74 -18.24 -13.05
C ILE A 247 15.16 -18.22 -14.47
N LEU A 248 15.39 -17.15 -15.24
CA LEU A 248 14.90 -17.04 -16.61
C LEU A 248 15.52 -18.11 -17.53
N VAL A 249 16.81 -18.41 -17.39
CA VAL A 249 17.49 -19.46 -18.16
C VAL A 249 16.85 -20.81 -17.88
N LEU A 250 16.74 -21.20 -16.60
CA LEU A 250 16.16 -22.48 -16.20
C LEU A 250 14.68 -22.57 -16.62
N TYR A 251 13.93 -21.49 -16.47
CA TYR A 251 12.52 -21.45 -16.90
C TYR A 251 12.36 -21.63 -18.42
N SER A 252 13.20 -20.97 -19.21
CA SER A 252 13.18 -21.13 -20.67
C SER A 252 13.55 -22.54 -21.12
N GLN A 253 14.44 -23.22 -20.39
CA GLN A 253 14.80 -24.62 -20.63
C GLN A 253 13.62 -25.53 -20.29
N TYR A 254 13.02 -25.35 -19.12
CA TYR A 254 11.85 -26.09 -18.66
C TYR A 254 10.67 -26.00 -19.64
N GLY A 255 10.34 -24.79 -20.10
CA GLY A 255 9.26 -24.56 -21.07
C GLY A 255 9.57 -25.06 -22.48
N SER A 256 10.83 -25.39 -22.80
CA SER A 256 11.21 -25.96 -24.10
C SER A 256 11.17 -27.49 -24.11
N THR A 257 11.25 -28.14 -22.94
CA THR A 257 11.30 -29.59 -22.78
C THR A 257 9.96 -30.22 -22.36
N SER A 258 9.01 -29.42 -21.89
CA SER A 258 7.69 -29.90 -21.45
C SER A 258 6.58 -29.09 -22.14
N PRO A 259 5.63 -29.72 -22.87
CA PRO A 259 4.44 -29.00 -23.34
C PRO A 259 3.62 -28.53 -22.12
N PRO A 260 2.86 -27.42 -22.23
CA PRO A 260 2.09 -26.87 -21.12
C PRO A 260 0.86 -27.75 -20.84
N ALA A 261 1.06 -28.93 -20.26
CA ALA A 261 0.03 -29.65 -19.55
C ALA A 261 0.05 -29.16 -18.10
N LEU A 262 -0.86 -28.24 -17.77
CA LEU A 262 -1.27 -27.99 -16.39
C LEU A 262 -1.98 -29.25 -15.86
N ASN A 263 -1.21 -30.27 -15.51
CA ASN A 263 -1.71 -31.35 -14.67
C ASN A 263 -1.46 -30.94 -13.23
N THR A 264 -2.55 -30.60 -12.54
CA THR A 264 -2.59 -30.61 -11.08
C THR A 264 -2.10 -31.98 -10.58
N PRO A 265 -1.26 -32.07 -9.55
CA PRO A 265 -0.81 -33.36 -9.02
C PRO A 265 -2.03 -34.19 -8.60
N LYS A 266 -2.13 -35.43 -9.07
CA LYS A 266 -3.10 -36.44 -8.63
C LYS A 266 -2.34 -37.67 -8.21
N ASP A 267 -2.79 -38.27 -7.12
CA ASP A 267 -2.20 -39.45 -6.50
C ASP A 267 -2.58 -40.70 -7.29
N SER A 268 -1.92 -41.83 -7.03
CA SER A 268 -2.16 -43.12 -7.68
C SER A 268 -3.58 -43.68 -7.53
N ASN A 269 -4.42 -43.06 -6.69
CA ASN A 269 -5.83 -43.42 -6.48
C ASN A 269 -6.83 -42.34 -6.94
N GLY A 270 -6.38 -41.29 -7.63
CA GLY A 270 -7.27 -40.28 -8.23
C GLY A 270 -7.90 -39.27 -7.26
N THR A 271 -7.60 -39.36 -5.96
CA THR A 271 -7.96 -38.34 -4.95
C THR A 271 -6.92 -37.22 -4.93
N MET A 272 -7.34 -36.00 -4.56
CA MET A 272 -6.45 -34.85 -4.42
C MET A 272 -5.43 -35.07 -3.30
N MET A 273 -4.13 -34.95 -3.60
CA MET A 273 -3.08 -34.86 -2.58
C MET A 273 -3.33 -33.61 -1.73
N ASP A 274 -3.65 -33.85 -0.47
CA ASP A 274 -3.81 -32.78 0.51
C ASP A 274 -2.42 -32.17 0.76
N SER A 275 -2.21 -30.93 0.32
CA SER A 275 -0.95 -30.17 0.40
C SER A 275 -0.52 -29.80 1.84
N ASN A 276 -1.04 -30.51 2.84
CA ASN A 276 -0.89 -30.24 4.27
C ASN A 276 0.34 -30.91 4.92
N ALA A 277 1.17 -31.63 4.17
CA ALA A 277 2.29 -32.40 4.74
C ALA A 277 3.56 -31.57 5.05
N PHE A 278 3.65 -30.31 4.60
CA PHE A 278 4.65 -29.36 5.08
C PHE A 278 3.91 -28.15 5.64
N GLY A 279 4.17 -27.80 6.90
CA GLY A 279 3.45 -26.80 7.69
C GLY A 279 3.50 -25.37 7.14
N ASP A 280 2.84 -25.13 6.02
CA ASP A 280 2.77 -23.86 5.30
C ASP A 280 1.37 -23.22 5.49
N ARG A 281 0.89 -23.18 6.74
CA ARG A 281 -0.43 -22.62 7.11
C ARG A 281 -0.54 -21.08 6.98
N GLY A 282 0.50 -20.39 6.50
CA GLY A 282 0.52 -18.92 6.43
C GLY A 282 0.10 -18.30 5.09
N ILE A 283 0.10 -19.06 4.00
CA ILE A 283 0.05 -18.47 2.63
C ILE A 283 -1.31 -18.71 1.93
N LEU A 284 -2.16 -19.58 2.48
CA LEU A 284 -3.38 -20.07 1.81
C LEU A 284 -4.63 -19.16 1.90
N GLN A 285 -4.57 -18.00 2.58
CA GLN A 285 -5.72 -17.08 2.66
C GLN A 285 -5.63 -15.82 1.78
N ARG A 286 -4.59 -15.69 0.95
CA ARG A 286 -4.44 -14.53 0.06
C ARG A 286 -4.94 -14.90 -1.34
N ARG A 287 -5.98 -14.20 -1.84
CA ARG A 287 -6.49 -14.33 -3.22
C ARG A 287 -5.33 -14.44 -4.21
N SER A 288 -5.46 -15.37 -5.16
CA SER A 288 -4.39 -15.72 -6.12
C SER A 288 -3.78 -14.46 -6.77
N LEU A 289 -2.44 -14.36 -6.76
CA LEU A 289 -1.65 -13.36 -7.48
C LEU A 289 -2.19 -13.13 -8.92
N ARG A 290 -2.66 -14.22 -9.53
CA ARG A 290 -3.44 -14.34 -10.77
C ARG A 290 -4.55 -13.28 -10.91
N ASP A 291 -5.39 -13.10 -9.90
CA ASP A 291 -6.56 -12.24 -9.99
C ASP A 291 -6.22 -10.76 -9.80
N ARG A 292 -5.14 -10.46 -9.08
CA ARG A 292 -4.67 -9.09 -8.84
C ARG A 292 -3.92 -8.54 -10.06
N LEU A 293 -3.05 -9.34 -10.68
CA LEU A 293 -2.34 -8.99 -11.92
C LEU A 293 -3.28 -8.87 -13.12
N ARG A 294 -4.20 -9.83 -13.30
CA ARG A 294 -5.22 -9.78 -14.37
C ARG A 294 -6.06 -8.50 -14.32
N ARG A 295 -6.40 -8.00 -13.13
CA ARG A 295 -7.21 -6.78 -12.97
C ARG A 295 -6.41 -5.49 -13.19
N SER A 296 -5.15 -5.45 -12.78
CA SER A 296 -4.24 -4.31 -13.03
C SER A 296 -3.99 -4.07 -14.51
N LEU A 297 -3.67 -5.16 -15.22
CA LEU A 297 -3.37 -5.15 -16.65
C LEU A 297 -4.60 -4.88 -17.53
N ARG A 298 -5.82 -5.09 -17.01
CA ARG A 298 -7.10 -4.86 -17.70
C ARG A 298 -7.67 -3.44 -17.55
N LYS A 299 -7.18 -2.61 -16.62
CA LYS A 299 -7.81 -1.31 -16.26
C LYS A 299 -7.62 -0.16 -17.25
N SER A 300 -7.11 -0.41 -18.46
CA SER A 300 -7.26 0.52 -19.59
C SER A 300 -8.62 0.29 -20.26
N ALA A 301 -9.69 0.87 -19.73
CA ALA A 301 -11.06 0.74 -20.23
C ALA A 301 -11.29 1.30 -21.66
N ARG A 302 -10.24 1.82 -22.33
CA ARG A 302 -10.25 2.25 -23.73
C ARG A 302 -9.37 1.38 -24.64
N ALA A 303 -8.86 0.24 -24.16
CA ALA A 303 -7.98 -0.62 -24.92
C ALA A 303 -8.77 -1.49 -25.92
N THR A 304 -8.41 -1.41 -27.21
CA THR A 304 -8.92 -2.31 -28.25
C THR A 304 -8.70 -3.80 -27.87
N PRO A 305 -9.49 -4.75 -28.37
CA PRO A 305 -9.33 -6.19 -28.10
C PRO A 305 -7.90 -6.72 -28.31
N LYS A 306 -7.16 -6.08 -29.24
CA LYS A 306 -5.73 -6.35 -29.50
C LYS A 306 -4.83 -5.94 -28.33
N VAL A 307 -5.07 -4.77 -27.70
CA VAL A 307 -4.34 -4.31 -26.51
C VAL A 307 -4.70 -5.14 -25.27
N ARG A 308 -5.94 -5.64 -25.18
CA ARG A 308 -6.38 -6.51 -24.08
C ARG A 308 -5.70 -7.89 -24.09
N ARG A 309 -5.54 -8.51 -25.28
CA ARG A 309 -4.80 -9.79 -25.44
C ARG A 309 -3.30 -9.67 -25.14
N ARG A 310 -2.70 -8.52 -25.43
CA ARG A 310 -1.28 -8.21 -25.20
C ARG A 310 -0.86 -8.30 -23.73
N PHE A 311 -1.58 -7.60 -22.84
CA PHE A 311 -1.22 -7.61 -21.43
C PHE A 311 -1.52 -8.96 -20.72
N GLU A 312 -2.40 -9.81 -21.26
CA GLU A 312 -2.67 -11.13 -20.69
C GLU A 312 -1.47 -12.08 -20.81
N ALA A 313 -0.62 -11.92 -21.84
CA ALA A 313 0.57 -12.76 -22.03
C ALA A 313 1.63 -12.54 -20.95
N ALA A 314 1.94 -11.28 -20.61
CA ALA A 314 2.92 -10.93 -19.58
C ALA A 314 2.50 -11.43 -18.18
N ALA A 315 1.21 -11.26 -17.82
CA ALA A 315 0.68 -11.84 -16.58
C ALA A 315 0.72 -13.37 -16.59
N SER A 316 0.31 -14.00 -17.69
CA SER A 316 0.33 -15.47 -17.79
C SER A 316 1.75 -16.03 -17.69
N MET A 317 2.74 -15.34 -18.27
CA MET A 317 4.14 -15.72 -18.20
C MET A 317 4.70 -15.54 -16.78
N LEU A 318 4.32 -14.47 -16.08
CA LEU A 318 4.69 -14.27 -14.68
C LEU A 318 4.09 -15.34 -13.76
N ASP A 319 2.83 -15.73 -13.97
CA ASP A 319 2.18 -16.81 -13.23
C ASP A 319 2.92 -18.14 -13.44
N GLY A 320 3.22 -18.47 -14.70
CA GLY A 320 3.98 -19.67 -15.05
C GLY A 320 5.39 -19.65 -14.45
N LEU A 321 6.07 -18.51 -14.48
CA LEU A 321 7.38 -18.34 -13.87
C LEU A 321 7.30 -18.52 -12.34
N THR A 322 6.29 -17.95 -11.69
CA THR A 322 6.13 -18.04 -10.23
C THR A 322 5.88 -19.50 -9.80
N LEU A 323 5.04 -20.22 -10.53
CA LEU A 323 4.80 -21.65 -10.29
C LEU A 323 6.07 -22.48 -10.52
N PHE A 324 6.82 -22.18 -11.58
CA PHE A 324 8.09 -22.83 -11.85
C PHE A 324 9.09 -22.60 -10.70
N VAL A 325 9.28 -21.36 -10.27
CA VAL A 325 10.23 -21.01 -9.20
C VAL A 325 9.86 -21.70 -7.88
N ARG A 326 8.56 -21.82 -7.57
CA ARG A 326 8.10 -22.48 -6.34
C ARG A 326 8.23 -23.99 -6.37
N ASN A 327 7.85 -24.62 -7.48
CA ASN A 327 7.59 -26.06 -7.51
C ASN A 327 8.61 -26.86 -8.32
N ALA A 328 9.07 -26.32 -9.45
CA ALA A 328 9.94 -27.04 -10.38
C ALA A 328 11.41 -26.70 -10.20
N LEU A 329 11.75 -25.45 -9.86
CA LEU A 329 13.14 -25.05 -9.63
C LEU A 329 13.84 -25.90 -8.56
N PRO A 330 13.23 -26.18 -7.38
CA PRO A 330 13.90 -26.96 -6.34
C PRO A 330 14.17 -28.42 -6.71
N THR A 331 13.48 -28.96 -7.71
CA THR A 331 13.74 -30.33 -8.20
C THR A 331 14.87 -30.36 -9.24
N MET A 332 15.25 -29.20 -9.80
CA MET A 332 16.30 -29.10 -10.82
C MET A 332 17.67 -28.75 -10.23
N VAL A 333 17.71 -27.92 -9.20
CA VAL A 333 18.95 -27.43 -8.58
C VAL A 333 18.70 -27.20 -7.10
N SER A 334 19.66 -27.57 -6.24
CA SER A 334 19.63 -27.20 -4.82
C SER A 334 19.91 -25.71 -4.61
N GLU A 335 19.68 -25.17 -3.41
CA GLU A 335 19.96 -23.77 -3.07
C GLU A 335 21.44 -23.42 -3.19
N ALA A 336 22.34 -24.34 -2.81
CA ALA A 336 23.78 -24.17 -2.98
C ALA A 336 24.18 -24.14 -4.46
N GLN A 337 23.66 -25.09 -5.26
CA GLN A 337 23.89 -25.15 -6.70
C GLN A 337 23.28 -23.95 -7.42
N PHE A 338 22.15 -23.42 -6.94
CA PHE A 338 21.52 -22.23 -7.48
C PHE A 338 22.43 -21.00 -7.33
N VAL A 339 22.99 -20.78 -6.13
CA VAL A 339 23.98 -19.72 -5.89
C VAL A 339 25.21 -19.95 -6.79
N GLU A 340 25.79 -21.14 -6.77
CA GLU A 340 26.97 -21.47 -7.57
C GLU A 340 26.76 -21.17 -9.07
N LYS A 341 25.65 -21.65 -9.65
CA LYS A 341 25.30 -21.44 -11.06
C LYS A 341 25.04 -19.96 -11.35
N ALA A 342 24.34 -19.24 -10.48
CA ALA A 342 24.03 -17.83 -10.67
C ALA A 342 25.33 -16.99 -10.69
N PHE A 343 26.29 -17.33 -9.83
CA PHE A 343 27.55 -16.61 -9.75
C PHE A 343 28.60 -17.06 -10.78
N SER A 344 28.39 -18.21 -11.44
CA SER A 344 29.18 -18.71 -12.56
C SER A 344 28.86 -18.04 -13.90
N ILE A 345 27.77 -17.25 -13.98
CA ILE A 345 27.42 -16.49 -15.19
C ILE A 345 28.55 -15.50 -15.52
N ARG A 346 29.26 -15.77 -16.62
CA ARG A 346 30.37 -14.94 -17.13
C ARG A 346 29.87 -13.68 -17.84
N GLY A 347 30.78 -12.74 -18.09
CA GLY A 347 30.47 -11.50 -18.83
C GLY A 347 29.69 -10.45 -18.04
N PHE A 348 29.31 -10.76 -16.81
CA PHE A 348 28.59 -9.86 -15.92
C PHE A 348 29.59 -8.94 -15.19
N SER A 349 30.02 -7.82 -15.81
CA SER A 349 30.97 -6.83 -15.24
C SER A 349 30.31 -5.50 -14.83
N SER A 350 30.92 -4.73 -13.92
CA SER A 350 30.39 -3.40 -13.53
C SER A 350 30.39 -2.43 -14.72
N LYS A 351 31.47 -2.47 -15.53
CA LYS A 351 31.58 -1.69 -16.77
C LYS A 351 30.45 -2.02 -17.74
N LEU A 352 30.10 -3.30 -17.87
CA LEU A 352 28.98 -3.70 -18.72
C LEU A 352 27.66 -3.08 -18.22
N LEU A 353 27.35 -3.22 -16.93
CA LEU A 353 26.12 -2.65 -16.36
C LEU A 353 26.05 -1.15 -16.57
N SER A 354 27.14 -0.42 -16.32
CA SER A 354 27.20 1.03 -16.52
C SER A 354 26.94 1.44 -17.98
N ASN A 355 27.42 0.64 -18.93
CA ASN A 355 27.18 0.88 -20.35
C ASN A 355 25.73 0.58 -20.76
N LEU A 356 25.13 -0.47 -20.19
CA LEU A 356 23.73 -0.82 -20.46
C LEU A 356 22.75 0.14 -19.79
N ALA A 357 23.16 0.81 -18.71
CA ALA A 357 22.39 1.79 -17.93
C ALA A 357 22.29 3.19 -18.57
N LYS A 358 22.80 3.34 -19.80
CA LYS A 358 22.69 4.58 -20.60
C LYS A 358 21.38 4.57 -21.37
N PHE A 359 20.47 5.45 -20.99
CA PHE A 359 19.14 5.62 -21.59
C PHE A 359 18.85 7.10 -21.77
N ASP A 360 18.08 7.41 -22.80
CA ASP A 360 17.58 8.77 -23.01
C ASP A 360 16.45 9.08 -22.04
N ALA A 361 16.32 10.35 -21.64
CA ALA A 361 15.29 10.77 -20.68
C ALA A 361 13.87 10.41 -21.15
N ALA A 362 13.61 10.51 -22.45
CA ALA A 362 12.33 10.14 -23.05
C ALA A 362 12.02 8.63 -22.92
N GLU A 363 13.01 7.76 -23.11
CA GLU A 363 12.85 6.29 -22.96
C GLU A 363 12.49 5.94 -21.51
N ILE A 364 13.13 6.60 -20.55
CA ILE A 364 12.82 6.43 -19.12
C ILE A 364 11.43 6.97 -18.78
N GLN A 365 11.10 8.19 -19.19
CA GLN A 365 9.82 8.83 -18.86
C GLN A 365 8.62 8.08 -19.44
N GLN A 366 8.73 7.57 -20.67
CA GLN A 366 7.65 6.80 -21.31
C GLN A 366 7.28 5.53 -20.52
N ILE A 367 8.26 4.92 -19.86
CA ILE A 367 8.06 3.67 -19.09
C ILE A 367 7.80 3.99 -17.61
N SER A 368 8.45 5.01 -17.06
CA SER A 368 8.20 5.48 -15.70
C SER A 368 6.78 6.03 -15.52
N GLY A 369 6.19 6.66 -16.54
CA GLY A 369 4.78 7.07 -16.52
C GLY A 369 3.79 5.90 -16.50
N LYS A 370 4.27 4.66 -16.69
CA LYS A 370 3.51 3.41 -16.57
C LYS A 370 3.70 2.74 -15.21
N LEU A 371 4.56 3.31 -14.36
CA LEU A 371 4.62 3.02 -12.93
C LEU A 371 3.62 3.93 -12.18
N PRO A 372 3.01 3.45 -11.10
CA PRO A 372 2.98 2.05 -10.68
C PRO A 372 2.19 1.25 -11.72
N ILE A 373 2.56 -0.02 -11.93
CA ILE A 373 1.65 -0.97 -12.57
C ILE A 373 0.36 -0.86 -11.75
N LYS A 374 -0.70 -0.18 -12.25
CA LYS A 374 -1.89 0.22 -11.46
C LYS A 374 -2.70 -1.01 -11.05
N ILE A 375 -2.15 -1.82 -10.13
CA ILE A 375 -2.88 -2.73 -9.28
C ILE A 375 -3.63 -1.80 -8.35
N SER A 376 -4.93 -1.70 -8.59
CA SER A 376 -5.85 -1.18 -7.60
C SER A 376 -5.71 -2.03 -6.35
N SER A 377 -4.90 -1.56 -5.40
CA SER A 377 -4.84 -2.04 -4.02
C SER A 377 -6.23 -1.83 -3.41
N ARG A 378 -7.09 -2.84 -3.56
CA ARG A 378 -8.21 -3.03 -2.64
C ARG A 378 -7.88 -4.05 -1.54
N GLU A 379 -6.71 -4.70 -1.59
CA GLU A 379 -6.28 -5.64 -0.56
C GLU A 379 -4.76 -5.57 -0.37
N ILE A 380 -4.32 -4.44 0.15
CA ILE A 380 -3.39 -4.22 1.28
C ILE A 380 -3.66 -2.74 1.63
N ILE A 381 -4.03 -2.50 2.88
CA ILE A 381 -4.36 -1.17 3.41
C ILE A 381 -3.14 -0.28 3.24
N VAL A 382 -3.18 0.59 2.23
CA VAL A 382 -2.87 2.04 2.19
C VAL A 382 -3.15 2.51 0.79
N LYS A 383 -3.98 3.54 0.64
CA LYS A 383 -4.19 4.19 -0.64
C LYS A 383 -3.57 5.58 -0.56
N GLN A 384 -2.46 5.75 -1.26
CA GLN A 384 -2.09 7.05 -1.75
C GLN A 384 -2.74 7.23 -3.13
N MET A 385 -3.46 8.34 -3.28
CA MET A 385 -4.16 8.73 -4.49
C MET A 385 -3.43 9.90 -5.13
N ASP A 386 -3.43 9.90 -6.45
CA ASP A 386 -3.02 11.02 -7.28
C ASP A 386 -4.10 12.11 -7.22
N LEU A 387 -3.65 13.37 -7.16
CA LEU A 387 -4.38 14.60 -6.78
C LEU A 387 -5.47 15.05 -7.78
N SER A 388 -6.04 14.15 -8.57
CA SER A 388 -7.12 14.48 -9.51
C SER A 388 -8.37 13.61 -9.41
N THR A 389 -8.45 12.65 -8.48
CA THR A 389 -9.70 11.91 -8.22
C THR A 389 -9.74 11.41 -6.77
N LEU A 390 -10.45 12.13 -5.90
CA LEU A 390 -11.17 11.68 -4.69
C LEU A 390 -10.46 10.70 -3.73
N ASP A 391 -9.78 11.24 -2.71
CA ASP A 391 -9.11 10.54 -1.61
C ASP A 391 -9.81 9.27 -1.09
N VAL A 392 -9.00 8.27 -0.78
CA VAL A 392 -9.50 6.98 -0.29
C VAL A 392 -9.72 6.94 1.21
N ALA A 393 -8.97 7.72 2.00
CA ALA A 393 -9.15 7.70 3.46
C ALA A 393 -10.61 8.01 3.84
N VAL A 394 -11.22 8.91 3.05
CA VAL A 394 -12.63 9.27 3.00
C VAL A 394 -13.57 8.07 2.80
N LEU A 395 -13.23 7.13 1.91
CA LEU A 395 -14.08 5.97 1.60
C LEU A 395 -14.05 4.86 2.65
N TYR A 396 -12.99 4.75 3.46
CA TYR A 396 -12.89 3.70 4.49
C TYR A 396 -13.87 4.00 5.63
N TYR A 397 -13.84 5.23 6.15
CA TYR A 397 -14.70 5.67 7.25
C TYR A 397 -16.17 5.81 6.85
N VAL A 398 -16.46 6.28 5.63
CA VAL A 398 -17.83 6.33 5.09
C VAL A 398 -18.44 4.95 4.96
N SER A 399 -17.66 3.96 4.55
CA SER A 399 -18.15 2.59 4.36
C SER A 399 -18.52 1.85 5.64
N GLU A 400 -18.18 2.41 6.80
CA GLU A 400 -18.57 1.86 8.10
C GLU A 400 -19.88 2.45 8.62
N ILE A 401 -20.38 3.57 8.06
CA ILE A 401 -21.64 4.19 8.47
C ILE A 401 -22.82 3.38 7.92
N LYS A 402 -23.65 2.86 8.82
CA LYS A 402 -24.91 2.19 8.47
C LYS A 402 -26.08 3.14 8.67
N SER A 403 -26.20 4.13 7.78
CA SER A 403 -27.35 5.05 7.77
C SER A 403 -28.61 4.34 7.28
N SER A 404 -29.74 4.60 7.95
CA SER A 404 -31.07 4.17 7.48
C SER A 404 -31.68 5.13 6.45
N ILE A 405 -31.09 6.33 6.32
CA ILE A 405 -31.51 7.39 5.42
C ILE A 405 -30.74 7.33 4.09
N ALA A 406 -29.42 7.53 4.12
CA ALA A 406 -28.59 7.71 2.93
C ALA A 406 -27.87 6.41 2.54
N SER A 407 -27.86 6.11 1.24
CA SER A 407 -27.12 4.96 0.73
C SER A 407 -25.61 5.18 0.81
N GLN A 408 -24.86 4.08 0.76
CA GLN A 408 -23.40 4.11 0.70
C GLN A 408 -22.90 5.04 -0.41
N THR A 409 -23.46 4.95 -1.62
CA THR A 409 -23.07 5.79 -2.76
C THR A 409 -23.35 7.28 -2.52
N GLN A 410 -24.43 7.60 -1.82
CA GLN A 410 -24.80 8.99 -1.48
C GLN A 410 -23.84 9.57 -0.44
N LEU A 411 -23.52 8.81 0.61
CA LEU A 411 -22.53 9.21 1.62
C LEU A 411 -21.14 9.40 1.00
N GLU A 412 -20.73 8.50 0.10
CA GLU A 412 -19.45 8.60 -0.63
C GLU A 412 -19.36 9.85 -1.52
N ARG A 413 -20.50 10.37 -1.99
CA ARG A 413 -20.58 11.61 -2.77
C ARG A 413 -20.64 12.86 -1.90
N LEU A 414 -21.19 12.78 -0.69
CA LEU A 414 -21.23 13.90 0.26
C LEU A 414 -19.87 14.17 0.89
N TRP A 415 -19.16 13.12 1.30
CA TRP A 415 -17.93 13.21 2.08
C TRP A 415 -16.82 14.12 1.52
N PRO A 416 -16.59 14.20 0.21
CA PRO A 416 -15.58 15.07 -0.39
C PRO A 416 -15.84 16.56 -0.17
N HIS A 417 -17.06 16.94 0.22
CA HIS A 417 -17.44 18.33 0.45
C HIS A 417 -17.18 18.79 1.89
N LEU A 418 -16.90 17.85 2.81
CA LEU A 418 -16.56 18.15 4.20
C LEU A 418 -15.20 18.85 4.30
N PRO A 419 -14.96 19.68 5.34
CA PRO A 419 -13.63 20.20 5.62
C PRO A 419 -12.61 19.05 5.76
N SER A 420 -11.43 19.20 5.15
CA SER A 420 -10.45 18.11 5.02
C SER A 420 -10.11 17.42 6.34
N ARG A 421 -10.09 18.18 7.45
CA ARG A 421 -9.81 17.66 8.80
C ARG A 421 -10.81 16.62 9.31
N PHE A 422 -12.06 16.64 8.83
CA PHE A 422 -13.10 15.69 9.27
C PHE A 422 -13.24 14.50 8.33
N THR A 423 -12.59 14.53 7.17
CA THR A 423 -12.64 13.44 6.19
C THR A 423 -11.81 12.20 6.60
N VAL A 424 -11.00 12.34 7.65
CA VAL A 424 -10.08 11.31 8.19
C VAL A 424 -10.40 10.91 9.64
N VAL A 425 -11.50 11.43 10.19
CA VAL A 425 -11.99 11.15 11.57
C VAL A 425 -13.11 10.11 11.49
N LYS A 426 -13.27 9.25 12.50
CA LYS A 426 -14.21 8.15 12.43
C LYS A 426 -15.65 8.67 12.64
N PRO A 427 -16.55 8.51 11.65
CA PRO A 427 -17.93 8.93 11.81
C PRO A 427 -18.74 7.88 12.56
N TYR A 428 -19.74 8.34 13.30
CA TYR A 428 -20.76 7.48 13.92
C TYR A 428 -22.11 8.20 13.97
N ILE A 429 -23.20 7.42 13.95
CA ILE A 429 -24.54 7.96 14.11
C ILE A 429 -24.76 8.21 15.59
N ILE A 430 -24.85 9.48 15.99
CA ILE A 430 -25.11 9.88 17.37
C ILE A 430 -26.62 9.96 17.66
N PHE A 431 -27.44 10.22 16.64
CA PHE A 431 -28.88 10.30 16.79
C PHE A 431 -29.58 9.71 15.56
N SER A 432 -30.70 9.03 15.80
CA SER A 432 -31.65 8.57 14.79
C SER A 432 -33.05 8.67 15.37
N SER A 433 -33.96 9.36 14.69
CA SER A 433 -35.35 9.51 15.17
C SER A 433 -36.11 8.18 15.25
N ASN A 434 -35.67 7.17 14.48
CA ASN A 434 -36.21 5.82 14.53
C ASN A 434 -35.85 5.09 15.84
N GLU A 435 -34.74 5.45 16.47
CA GLU A 435 -34.25 4.83 17.71
C GLU A 435 -34.49 5.71 18.94
N HIS A 436 -34.35 7.03 18.78
CA HIS A 436 -34.32 8.01 19.86
C HIS A 436 -35.60 8.88 19.92
N GLY A 437 -36.57 8.65 19.03
CA GLY A 437 -37.82 9.39 18.94
C GLY A 437 -37.71 10.75 18.24
N THR A 438 -38.85 11.43 18.07
CA THR A 438 -38.99 12.69 17.28
C THR A 438 -39.02 13.95 18.15
N SER A 439 -38.33 13.95 19.29
CA SER A 439 -38.28 15.13 20.17
C SER A 439 -37.05 15.99 19.88
N LEU A 440 -37.25 17.26 19.46
CA LEU A 440 -36.15 18.21 19.29
C LEU A 440 -35.33 18.40 20.56
N ARG A 441 -35.97 18.33 21.74
CA ARG A 441 -35.28 18.39 23.03
C ARG A 441 -34.29 17.23 23.20
N ASN A 442 -34.70 16.01 22.81
CA ASN A 442 -33.84 14.84 22.92
C ASN A 442 -32.69 14.90 21.90
N PHE A 443 -32.98 15.33 20.66
CA PHE A 443 -31.96 15.60 19.65
C PHE A 443 -30.88 16.55 20.21
N LEU A 444 -31.29 17.73 20.67
CA LEU A 444 -30.37 18.75 21.17
C LEU A 444 -29.54 18.26 22.37
N HIS A 445 -30.13 17.47 23.27
CA HIS A 445 -29.40 16.90 24.40
C HIS A 445 -28.24 15.98 23.98
N MET A 446 -28.44 15.19 22.92
CA MET A 446 -27.44 14.26 22.40
C MET A 446 -26.31 14.97 21.64
N VAL A 447 -26.59 16.13 21.05
CA VAL A 447 -25.65 16.86 20.17
C VAL A 447 -25.07 18.13 20.79
N ASP A 448 -25.36 18.41 22.06
CA ASP A 448 -25.02 19.66 22.75
C ASP A 448 -23.52 19.97 22.71
N GLU A 449 -22.69 18.96 22.97
CA GLU A 449 -21.23 19.11 23.16
C GLU A 449 -20.43 18.50 21.99
N VAL A 450 -21.10 18.19 20.88
CA VAL A 450 -20.51 17.46 19.74
C VAL A 450 -20.44 18.35 18.52
N GLU A 451 -19.24 18.47 17.95
CA GLU A 451 -19.00 19.20 16.70
C GLU A 451 -17.88 18.56 15.87
N PRO A 452 -17.95 18.64 14.53
CA PRO A 452 -19.08 19.10 13.73
C PRO A 452 -20.14 18.00 13.57
N LEU A 453 -21.28 18.32 12.95
CA LEU A 453 -22.38 17.38 12.75
C LEU A 453 -22.88 17.39 11.30
N ILE A 454 -23.19 16.22 10.75
CA ILE A 454 -24.03 16.11 9.54
C ILE A 454 -25.45 15.75 10.00
N ILE A 455 -26.43 16.54 9.58
CA ILE A 455 -27.84 16.22 9.74
C ILE A 455 -28.37 15.68 8.42
N LEU A 456 -28.91 14.46 8.44
CA LEU A 456 -29.55 13.78 7.31
C LEU A 456 -31.05 13.69 7.52
N ILE A 457 -31.82 14.02 6.49
CA ILE A 457 -33.29 13.99 6.51
C ILE A 457 -33.78 13.12 5.36
N LYS A 458 -34.75 12.25 5.67
CA LYS A 458 -35.56 11.55 4.68
C LYS A 458 -37.00 12.05 4.79
N THR A 459 -37.56 12.54 3.69
CA THR A 459 -38.96 12.99 3.68
C THR A 459 -39.94 11.84 3.44
N THR A 460 -41.22 12.09 3.68
CA THR A 460 -42.33 11.16 3.35
C THR A 460 -42.41 10.83 1.85
N GLU A 461 -41.89 11.73 1.02
CA GLU A 461 -41.82 11.65 -0.44
C GLU A 461 -40.51 11.00 -0.92
N ALA A 462 -39.74 10.45 0.02
CA ALA A 462 -38.46 9.77 -0.18
C ALA A 462 -37.34 10.68 -0.75
N GLU A 463 -37.44 11.99 -0.56
CA GLU A 463 -36.36 12.93 -0.85
C GLU A 463 -35.32 12.89 0.28
N ILE A 464 -34.04 13.06 -0.06
CA ILE A 464 -32.93 12.99 0.89
C ILE A 464 -32.07 14.24 0.76
N PHE A 465 -31.92 14.98 1.86
CA PHE A 465 -31.12 16.21 1.93
C PHE A 465 -30.66 16.45 3.37
N GLY A 466 -29.86 17.49 3.58
CA GLY A 466 -29.30 17.76 4.89
C GLY A 466 -28.37 18.95 4.95
N ALA A 467 -27.66 19.04 6.07
CA ALA A 467 -26.69 20.10 6.35
C ALA A 467 -25.45 19.56 7.06
N PHE A 468 -24.29 20.15 6.75
CA PHE A 468 -23.10 20.06 7.58
C PHE A 468 -23.03 21.30 8.48
N CYS A 469 -22.99 21.06 9.78
CA CYS A 469 -23.04 22.03 10.86
C CYS A 469 -21.67 22.14 11.51
N SER A 470 -21.02 23.31 11.42
CA SER A 470 -19.60 23.45 11.80
C SER A 470 -19.35 23.57 13.30
N SER A 471 -20.38 23.90 14.09
CA SER A 471 -20.27 24.24 15.51
C SER A 471 -21.28 23.43 16.33
N ALA A 472 -20.96 23.21 17.60
CA ALA A 472 -21.81 22.47 18.53
C ALA A 472 -23.16 23.16 18.76
N TRP A 473 -24.24 22.38 18.87
CA TRP A 473 -25.58 22.94 19.09
C TRP A 473 -25.74 23.53 20.49
N GLY A 474 -24.86 23.18 21.44
CA GLY A 474 -24.79 23.79 22.77
C GLY A 474 -24.52 25.30 22.72
N GLU A 475 -23.94 25.83 21.64
CA GLU A 475 -23.72 27.27 21.47
C GLU A 475 -25.01 28.10 21.56
N ARG A 476 -26.18 27.50 21.26
CA ARG A 476 -27.49 28.15 21.44
C ARG A 476 -27.76 28.64 22.87
N LYS A 477 -27.05 28.09 23.86
CA LYS A 477 -27.17 28.46 25.28
C LYS A 477 -26.48 29.79 25.60
N HIS A 478 -25.63 30.29 24.69
CA HIS A 478 -24.97 31.58 24.83
C HIS A 478 -25.86 32.75 24.35
N GLU A 479 -25.47 33.98 24.63
CA GLU A 479 -26.27 35.19 24.37
C GLU A 479 -26.55 35.46 22.87
N ARG A 480 -25.87 34.77 21.94
CA ARG A 480 -26.03 34.95 20.50
C ARG A 480 -27.13 34.05 19.96
N LYS A 481 -28.09 34.64 19.25
CA LYS A 481 -29.20 33.90 18.59
C LYS A 481 -28.73 32.98 17.45
N PHE A 482 -27.69 33.40 16.73
CA PHE A 482 -27.12 32.67 15.60
C PHE A 482 -25.67 32.32 15.89
N PHE A 483 -25.28 31.11 15.52
CA PHE A 483 -23.95 30.54 15.73
C PHE A 483 -23.50 29.72 14.51
N GLY A 484 -22.28 29.18 14.54
CA GLY A 484 -21.65 28.51 13.40
C GLY A 484 -20.63 29.37 12.66
N THR A 485 -19.94 28.73 11.71
CA THR A 485 -18.91 29.35 10.88
C THR A 485 -19.22 29.19 9.39
N GLY A 486 -18.45 29.90 8.55
CA GLY A 486 -18.53 29.82 7.09
C GLY A 486 -18.23 28.44 6.48
N GLU A 487 -17.86 27.44 7.28
CA GLU A 487 -17.73 26.05 6.83
C GLU A 487 -19.06 25.28 6.81
N THR A 488 -20.13 25.86 7.38
CA THR A 488 -21.48 25.31 7.33
C THR A 488 -21.99 25.30 5.89
N PHE A 489 -22.68 24.24 5.47
CA PHE A 489 -23.28 24.15 4.14
C PHE A 489 -24.50 23.24 4.14
N VAL A 490 -25.38 23.41 3.14
CA VAL A 490 -26.54 22.53 2.90
C VAL A 490 -26.37 21.73 1.62
N PHE A 491 -27.05 20.59 1.51
CA PHE A 491 -26.98 19.72 0.33
C PHE A 491 -28.28 18.97 0.09
N THR A 492 -28.48 18.54 -1.15
CA THR A 492 -29.62 17.68 -1.56
C THR A 492 -29.17 16.63 -2.58
N PHE A 493 -29.82 15.46 -2.55
CA PHE A 493 -29.60 14.40 -3.54
C PHE A 493 -30.70 14.40 -4.60
N GLU A 494 -30.31 14.62 -5.85
CA GLU A 494 -31.23 14.54 -6.99
C GLU A 494 -31.52 13.10 -7.41
N LYS A 495 -32.55 12.92 -8.25
CA LYS A 495 -32.87 11.64 -8.89
C LYS A 495 -31.61 11.07 -9.57
N GLY A 496 -31.18 9.88 -9.17
CA GLY A 496 -29.96 9.24 -9.65
C GLY A 496 -28.72 9.43 -8.75
N ASP A 497 -28.93 9.72 -7.45
CA ASP A 497 -27.90 9.81 -6.42
C ASP A 497 -26.84 10.91 -6.67
N THR A 498 -27.15 11.91 -7.49
CA THR A 498 -26.26 13.06 -7.74
C THR A 498 -26.41 14.07 -6.62
N ILE A 499 -25.31 14.53 -6.04
CA ILE A 499 -25.36 15.52 -4.95
C ILE A 499 -25.23 16.95 -5.48
N LYS A 500 -26.05 17.86 -4.95
CA LYS A 500 -25.86 19.31 -5.04
C LYS A 500 -25.49 19.84 -3.67
N VAL A 501 -24.41 20.62 -3.58
CA VAL A 501 -23.90 21.20 -2.33
C VAL A 501 -23.85 22.72 -2.46
N PHE A 502 -24.44 23.41 -1.49
CA PHE A 502 -24.52 24.87 -1.41
C PHE A 502 -23.68 25.34 -0.23
N LYS A 503 -22.43 25.73 -0.51
CA LYS A 503 -21.51 26.29 0.49
C LYS A 503 -21.84 27.75 0.79
N TRP A 504 -21.36 28.25 1.92
CA TRP A 504 -21.47 29.67 2.25
C TRP A 504 -20.93 30.55 1.11
N ILE A 505 -21.66 31.60 0.76
CA ILE A 505 -21.28 32.50 -0.34
C ILE A 505 -19.94 33.23 -0.12
N GLY A 506 -19.47 33.32 1.13
CA GLY A 506 -18.16 33.87 1.49
C GLY A 506 -17.03 32.83 1.52
N TYR A 507 -17.31 31.56 1.24
CA TYR A 507 -16.33 30.48 1.37
C TYR A 507 -15.18 30.64 0.37
N GLY A 508 -13.94 30.75 0.87
CA GLY A 508 -12.73 30.93 0.05
C GLY A 508 -12.51 32.34 -0.50
N ALA A 509 -13.34 33.31 -0.09
CA ALA A 509 -13.23 34.69 -0.51
C ALA A 509 -12.05 35.42 0.16
N SER A 510 -11.46 36.40 -0.53
CA SER A 510 -10.49 37.33 0.08
C SER A 510 -11.15 38.14 1.20
N CYS A 511 -10.40 38.53 2.22
CA CYS A 511 -10.85 39.25 3.42
C CYS A 511 -11.59 40.60 3.18
N ASN A 512 -11.71 41.07 1.94
CA ASN A 512 -12.31 42.36 1.57
C ASN A 512 -13.73 42.25 0.97
N MET A 513 -14.42 41.10 1.08
CA MET A 513 -15.82 41.00 0.65
C MET A 513 -16.77 41.64 1.68
N ASN A 514 -17.54 42.64 1.24
CA ASN A 514 -18.62 43.23 2.03
C ASN A 514 -19.84 42.31 2.00
N LEU A 515 -19.96 41.47 3.03
CA LEU A 515 -21.12 40.59 3.24
C LEU A 515 -22.14 41.27 4.17
N SER A 516 -23.43 41.13 3.87
CA SER A 516 -24.50 41.63 4.73
C SER A 516 -24.64 40.77 5.99
N ALA A 517 -25.25 41.32 7.05
CA ALA A 517 -25.48 40.58 8.29
C ALA A 517 -26.29 39.29 8.07
N GLY A 518 -27.26 39.31 7.15
CA GLY A 518 -28.08 38.14 6.80
C GLY A 518 -27.29 37.02 6.12
N GLN A 519 -26.17 37.34 5.46
CA GLN A 519 -25.30 36.38 4.79
C GLN A 519 -24.34 35.67 5.76
N GLN A 520 -24.35 36.04 7.05
CA GLN A 520 -23.49 35.48 8.09
C GLN A 520 -24.30 34.69 9.14
N LEU A 521 -25.55 34.32 8.81
CA LEU A 521 -26.44 33.57 9.70
C LEU A 521 -26.41 32.09 9.32
N PHE A 522 -25.71 31.27 10.11
CA PHE A 522 -25.43 29.86 9.78
C PHE A 522 -26.35 28.86 10.48
N GLN A 523 -26.49 28.96 11.80
CA GLN A 523 -27.28 28.03 12.61
C GLN A 523 -28.08 28.79 13.67
N CYS A 524 -29.28 28.31 13.99
CA CYS A 524 -30.15 28.86 15.02
C CYS A 524 -31.05 27.76 15.59
N ALA A 525 -31.36 27.83 16.88
CA ALA A 525 -32.18 26.85 17.57
C ALA A 525 -33.22 27.51 18.50
N MET A 526 -34.04 28.41 17.96
CA MET A 526 -35.01 29.22 18.73
C MET A 526 -36.41 28.60 18.76
N ASP A 527 -37.00 28.39 17.58
CA ASP A 527 -38.36 27.91 17.34
C ASP A 527 -38.39 26.59 16.56
N GLY A 528 -37.24 25.93 16.50
CA GLY A 528 -36.94 24.79 15.65
C GLY A 528 -35.45 24.67 15.47
N LEU A 529 -35.02 23.81 14.56
CA LEU A 529 -33.63 23.70 14.12
C LEU A 529 -33.51 24.39 12.76
N ASP A 530 -32.79 25.51 12.70
CA ASP A 530 -32.65 26.32 11.49
C ASP A 530 -31.18 26.39 11.05
N ILE A 531 -30.95 26.08 9.78
CA ILE A 531 -29.66 26.26 9.10
C ILE A 531 -29.85 27.27 7.97
N GLY A 532 -29.01 28.30 7.95
CA GLY A 532 -28.96 29.30 6.90
C GLY A 532 -30.11 30.29 6.89
N CYS A 533 -30.87 30.48 7.97
CA CYS A 533 -32.05 31.36 7.97
C CYS A 533 -33.08 30.91 6.92
N GLY A 534 -33.55 29.67 7.06
CA GLY A 534 -34.58 29.08 6.20
C GLY A 534 -34.08 28.22 5.04
N ALA A 535 -32.76 28.01 4.87
CA ALA A 535 -32.26 27.03 3.90
C ALA A 535 -32.76 25.62 4.25
N LEU A 536 -32.74 25.30 5.55
CA LEU A 536 -33.35 24.13 6.14
C LEU A 536 -33.87 24.48 7.53
N HIS A 537 -35.17 24.31 7.75
CA HIS A 537 -35.84 24.53 9.02
C HIS A 537 -36.62 23.28 9.44
N ILE A 538 -36.40 22.77 10.65
CA ILE A 538 -37.14 21.64 11.22
C ILE A 538 -37.91 22.12 12.43
N LEU A 539 -39.22 21.85 12.47
CA LEU A 539 -40.07 22.23 13.59
C LEU A 539 -39.75 21.41 14.86
N PRO A 540 -40.16 21.86 16.06
CA PRO A 540 -39.84 21.18 17.32
C PRO A 540 -40.37 19.75 17.46
N ASP A 541 -41.41 19.40 16.69
CA ASP A 541 -41.99 18.05 16.62
C ASP A 541 -41.20 17.09 15.73
N MET A 542 -40.19 17.60 15.01
CA MET A 542 -39.34 16.88 14.06
C MET A 542 -40.08 16.05 13.00
N ASN A 543 -41.38 16.30 12.80
CA ASN A 543 -42.21 15.63 11.80
C ASN A 543 -42.45 16.53 10.59
N THR A 544 -42.28 17.84 10.75
CA THR A 544 -42.51 18.82 9.69
C THR A 544 -41.28 19.69 9.52
N GLY A 545 -40.90 19.94 8.27
CA GLY A 545 -39.82 20.85 7.94
C GLY A 545 -40.18 21.79 6.79
N ARG A 546 -39.36 22.83 6.64
CA ARG A 546 -39.47 23.84 5.60
C ARG A 546 -38.10 24.13 4.99
N THR A 547 -38.07 24.39 3.69
CA THR A 547 -36.88 24.82 2.96
C THR A 547 -37.23 25.94 1.98
N ASP A 548 -36.42 26.99 2.00
CA ASP A 548 -36.55 28.19 1.18
C ASP A 548 -35.16 28.61 0.65
N LYS A 549 -35.17 29.62 -0.22
CA LYS A 549 -33.95 30.25 -0.68
C LYS A 549 -33.30 31.03 0.47
N SER A 550 -32.02 30.79 0.73
CA SER A 550 -31.23 31.52 1.74
C SER A 550 -30.20 32.44 1.11
N ALA A 551 -30.04 33.64 1.70
CA ALA A 551 -28.95 34.55 1.36
C ALA A 551 -27.57 34.05 1.82
N THR A 552 -27.51 33.17 2.83
CA THR A 552 -26.26 32.60 3.37
C THR A 552 -25.59 31.65 2.38
N PHE A 553 -26.36 30.81 1.68
CA PHE A 553 -25.84 29.78 0.77
C PHE A 553 -26.18 30.00 -0.70
N ASP A 554 -27.07 30.95 -1.01
CA ASP A 554 -27.69 31.14 -2.33
C ASP A 554 -28.28 29.83 -2.89
N ASN A 555 -28.86 29.01 -2.00
CA ASN A 555 -29.49 27.74 -2.38
C ASN A 555 -30.90 27.96 -2.94
N GLU A 556 -31.31 27.01 -3.79
CA GLU A 556 -32.71 26.76 -4.09
C GLU A 556 -33.35 25.93 -2.95
N PRO A 557 -34.69 25.85 -2.82
CA PRO A 557 -35.33 24.90 -1.92
C PRO A 557 -34.78 23.47 -2.10
N LEU A 558 -34.49 22.79 -0.98
CA LEU A 558 -33.80 21.49 -0.99
C LEU A 558 -34.72 20.31 -1.36
N SER A 559 -36.04 20.50 -1.28
CA SER A 559 -37.10 19.57 -1.66
C SER A 559 -38.00 20.17 -2.74
N GLN A 560 -38.79 19.33 -3.42
CA GLN A 560 -39.77 19.79 -4.41
C GLN A 560 -40.83 20.73 -3.83
N GLY A 561 -41.27 20.46 -2.60
CA GLY A 561 -42.16 21.34 -1.83
C GLY A 561 -41.37 22.25 -0.89
N LYS A 562 -41.89 23.45 -0.61
CA LYS A 562 -41.30 24.32 0.42
C LYS A 562 -41.52 23.77 1.83
N GLU A 563 -42.65 23.12 2.05
CA GLU A 563 -42.97 22.38 3.27
C GLU A 563 -42.93 20.88 2.97
N PHE A 564 -42.42 20.09 3.89
CA PHE A 564 -42.27 18.65 3.73
C PHE A 564 -42.51 17.90 5.03
N GLY A 565 -43.07 16.68 4.91
CA GLY A 565 -43.13 15.72 6.00
C GLY A 565 -41.80 15.01 6.18
N ILE A 566 -41.37 14.83 7.43
CA ILE A 566 -40.14 14.15 7.80
C ILE A 566 -40.46 12.72 8.22
N LEU A 567 -39.86 11.75 7.53
CA LEU A 567 -39.97 10.33 7.88
C LEU A 567 -38.90 9.94 8.90
N THR A 568 -37.65 10.39 8.72
CA THR A 568 -36.55 10.07 9.61
C THR A 568 -35.50 11.19 9.59
N VAL A 569 -34.90 11.45 10.76
CA VAL A 569 -33.71 12.30 10.91
C VAL A 569 -32.58 11.52 11.56
N GLU A 570 -31.37 11.62 11.01
CA GLU A 570 -30.13 11.10 11.60
C GLU A 570 -29.10 12.21 11.78
N ALA A 571 -28.30 12.13 12.84
CA ALA A 571 -27.12 12.98 13.03
C ALA A 571 -25.87 12.12 13.03
N VAL A 572 -24.88 12.51 12.22
CA VAL A 572 -23.56 11.88 12.13
C VAL A 572 -22.53 12.79 12.79
N ALA A 573 -21.85 12.27 13.80
CA ALA A 573 -20.75 12.90 14.53
C ALA A 573 -19.41 12.28 14.12
N PHE A 574 -18.31 12.86 14.61
CA PHE A 574 -16.93 12.47 14.26
C PHE A 574 -16.09 12.29 15.55
N GLU A 575 -15.44 11.13 15.72
CA GLU A 575 -14.57 10.74 16.84
C GLU A 575 -13.11 10.48 16.42
#